data_AF-A0A931Q4Q2-F1
#
_entry.id   AF-A0A931Q4Q2-F1
#
_cell.length_a   1.000
_cell.length_b   1.000
_cell.length_c   1.000
_cell.angle_alpha   90.00
_cell.angle_beta   90.00
_cell.angle_gamma   90.00
#
_symmetry.space_group_name_H-M   'P 1'
#
loop_
_entity.id
_entity.type
_entity.pdbx_description
1 polymer ?
#
loop_
_entity_poly.entity_id
_entity_poly.type
_entity_poly.pdbx_seq_one_letter_code
_entity_poly.pdbx_strand_id
1 'polypeptide(L)' 'MVWEYRVEELSDVQMANQLNFIGVEGWELVYIHYKENAPFPFLCFFKRQKE' A
#
# COMPACT_ATOMS: atom_id res chain seq x y z
N MET A 1 -13.84 -10.96 14.40
CA MET A 1 -12.83 -10.77 13.34
C MET A 1 -12.40 -9.31 13.39
N VAL A 2 -11.13 -9.04 13.68
CA VAL A 2 -10.60 -7.67 13.77
C VAL A 2 -9.69 -7.44 12.56
N TRP A 3 -9.92 -6.34 11.85
CA TRP A 3 -9.12 -5.94 10.71
C TRP A 3 -8.14 -4.83 11.12
N GLU A 4 -6.90 -4.96 10.68
CA GLU A 4 -5.87 -3.94 10.78
C GLU A 4 -5.75 -3.22 9.43
N TYR A 5 -5.53 -1.90 9.46
CA TYR A 5 -5.38 -1.08 8.25
C TYR A 5 -4.10 -0.26 8.35
N ARG A 6 -3.38 -0.15 7.23
CA ARG A 6 -2.20 0.74 7.10
C ARG A 6 -2.26 1.53 5.81
N VAL A 7 -1.61 2.68 5.80
CA VAL A 7 -1.52 3.56 4.64
C VAL A 7 -0.06 3.93 4.41
N GLU A 8 0.41 3.80 3.16
CA GLU A 8 1.78 4.08 2.77
C GLU A 8 1.80 5.05 1.57
N GLU A 9 2.74 5.98 1.56
CA GLU A 9 3.00 6.86 0.41
C GLU A 9 4.18 6.31 -0.39
N LEU A 10 3.94 6.03 -1.68
CA LEU A 10 4.90 5.42 -2.58
C LEU A 10 5.18 6.33 -3.79
N SER A 11 6.44 6.30 -4.22
CA SER A 11 6.92 6.87 -5.49
C SER A 11 6.63 5.94 -6.66
N ASP A 12 6.75 6.44 -7.89
CA ASP A 12 6.62 5.62 -9.11
C ASP A 12 7.60 4.44 -9.13
N VAL A 13 8.83 4.64 -8.64
CA VAL A 13 9.86 3.58 -8.59
C VAL A 13 9.46 2.49 -7.60
N GLN A 14 8.92 2.86 -6.43
CA GLN A 14 8.43 1.89 -5.44
C GLN A 14 7.20 1.13 -5.95
N MET A 15 6.31 1.83 -6.66
CA MET A 15 5.13 1.24 -7.29
C MET A 15 5.49 0.28 -8.43
N ALA A 16 6.55 0.57 -9.20
CA ALA A 16 7.06 -0.32 -10.25
C ALA A 16 7.80 -1.54 -9.67
N ASN A 17 8.50 -1.39 -8.54
CA ASN A 17 9.25 -2.46 -7.86
C ASN A 17 8.36 -3.38 -6.99
N GLN A 18 7.08 -3.47 -7.32
CA GLN A 18 6.00 -4.04 -6.52
C GLN A 18 6.12 -5.51 -6.08
N LEU A 19 7.16 -6.24 -6.50
CA LEU A 19 7.46 -7.60 -6.06
C LEU A 19 7.77 -7.71 -4.54
N ASN A 20 8.15 -6.61 -3.87
CA ASN A 20 8.59 -6.65 -2.47
C ASN A 20 7.53 -6.19 -1.43
N PHE A 21 6.46 -5.50 -1.83
CA PHE A 21 5.55 -4.84 -0.86
C PHE A 21 4.15 -5.45 -0.76
N ILE A 22 3.65 -6.09 -1.83
CA ILE A 22 2.24 -6.54 -1.88
C ILE A 22 2.01 -7.88 -1.13
N GLY A 23 3.07 -8.63 -0.80
CA GLY A 23 2.95 -9.95 -0.17
C GLY A 23 3.67 -10.13 1.16
N VAL A 24 4.43 -9.14 1.63
CA VAL A 24 5.22 -9.29 2.86
C VAL A 24 4.29 -9.09 4.06
N GLU A 25 4.10 -10.15 4.85
CA GLU A 25 3.38 -10.21 6.13
C GLU A 25 1.83 -10.19 6.09
N GLY A 26 1.20 -10.71 5.04
CA GLY A 26 -0.25 -10.94 5.01
C GLY A 26 -1.10 -9.67 4.86
N TRP A 27 -0.48 -8.57 4.42
CA TRP A 27 -1.17 -7.33 4.08
C TRP A 27 -1.68 -7.35 2.64
N GLU A 28 -2.98 -7.16 2.48
CA GLU A 28 -3.65 -7.06 1.18
C GLU A 28 -3.80 -5.59 0.78
N LEU A 29 -3.33 -5.23 -0.41
CA LEU A 29 -3.61 -3.91 -1.01
C LEU A 29 -5.09 -3.85 -1.43
N VAL A 30 -5.80 -2.83 -0.95
CA VAL A 30 -7.26 -2.69 -1.21
C VAL A 30 -7.63 -1.43 -1.97
N TYR A 31 -6.82 -0.39 -1.88
CA TYR A 31 -7.10 0.86 -2.56
C TYR A 31 -5.81 1.65 -2.82
N ILE A 32 -5.78 2.38 -3.93
CA ILE A 32 -4.69 3.29 -4.30
C ILE A 32 -5.34 4.62 -4.66
N HIS A 33 -4.88 5.70 -4.01
CA HIS A 33 -5.24 7.05 -4.37
C HIS A 33 -4.03 7.74 -5.00
N TYR A 34 -4.22 8.32 -6.19
CA TYR A 34 -3.18 9.05 -6.90
C TYR A 34 -3.29 10.55 -6.63
N LYS A 35 -2.18 11.17 -6.23
CA LYS A 35 -2.05 12.62 -6.04
C LYS A 35 -1.14 13.18 -7.12
N GLU A 36 -1.67 14.03 -7.99
CA GLU A 36 -0.88 14.73 -8.99
C GLU A 36 0.17 15.67 -8.35
N ASN A 37 1.34 15.76 -8.97
CA ASN A 37 2.43 16.66 -8.58
C ASN A 37 3.02 16.44 -7.16
N ALA A 38 2.93 15.23 -6.61
CA ALA A 38 3.57 14.86 -5.35
C ALA A 38 4.83 14.00 -5.56
N PRO A 39 5.88 14.14 -4.72
CA PRO A 39 7.07 13.26 -4.78
C PRO A 39 6.75 11.77 -4.54
N PHE A 40 5.68 11.51 -3.80
CA PHE A 40 5.11 10.19 -3.55
C PHE A 40 3.63 10.21 -3.96
N PRO A 41 3.33 10.01 -5.26
CA PRO A 41 1.99 10.25 -5.77
C PRO A 41 1.01 9.12 -5.46
N PHE A 42 1.47 7.95 -5.00
CA PHE A 42 0.60 6.82 -4.69
C PHE A 42 0.38 6.70 -3.18
N LEU A 43 -0.85 6.93 -2.74
CA LEU A 43 -1.28 6.63 -1.39
C LEU A 43 -1.96 5.25 -1.38
N CYS A 44 -1.26 4.24 -0.88
CA CYS A 44 -1.67 2.84 -0.89
C CYS A 44 -2.27 2.44 0.45
N PHE A 45 -3.48 1.87 0.40
CA PHE A 45 -4.20 1.39 1.57
C PHE A 45 -4.15 -0.13 1.60
N PHE A 46 -3.75 -0.66 2.75
CA PHE A 46 -3.67 -2.10 2.96
C PHE A 46 -4.55 -2.51 4.14
N LYS A 47 -5.01 -3.76 4.12
CA LYS A 47 -5.67 -4.40 5.25
C LYS A 47 -5.03 -5.74 5.56
N ARG A 48 -5.14 -6.20 6.81
CA ARG A 48 -4.78 -7.55 7.23
C ARG A 48 -5.76 -8.04 8.29
N GLN A 49 -6.00 -9.35 8.31
CA GLN A 49 -6.75 -9.97 9.40
C GLN A 49 -5.83 -10.16 10.60
N LYS A 50 -6.23 -9.61 11.75
CA LYS A 50 -5.50 -9.81 13.00
C LYS A 50 -5.86 -11.18 13.57
N GLU A 51 -4.85 -12.03 13.79
CA GLU A 51 -4.99 -13.31 14.50
C GLU A 51 -5.43 -13.11 15.96
#